data_AF-A0A5C3M9E2-F1
#
_entry.id   AF-A0A5C3M9E2-F1
#
_cell.length_a   1.000
_cell.length_b   1.000
_cell.length_c   1.000
_cell.angle_alpha   90.00
_cell.angle_beta   90.00
_cell.angle_gamma   90.00
#
_symmetry.space_group_name_H-M   'P 1'
#
loop_
_entity.id
_entity.type
_entity.pdbx_description
1 polymer ?
#
loop_
_entity_poly.entity_id
_entity_poly.type
_entity_poly.pdbx_seq_one_letter_code
_entity_poly.pdbx_strand_id
1 'polypeptide(L)'
;MPRRSHSASPSPRSPKRAKLDHLTKEDFKNGVFLAPMVRSGALPTRLFALKYGATLVWGPEMVDRAILHAKREVDPVTGVISYNGVSRAMFTTHPIEKPYLIYQIGSANPDLAVQAAKTVMQDISGVDLNCGCPKPFSTSGGMGAALLTNPDLLCSILTALRREMPPEITVTAKIRLLPSQEDTLKLVERIVNTGISALTVHCRTRNMREKDAATIDRLREIVEFVERMGKGIAVIENGDCLSWEDAKRVREVTGAHSVMIARGAEANPSCFSSTPLKDVEKTLVPAYLRLSKYLDNNWGLTKFCVNQFKGVKITVKKADSTALKQSLSQSKGFDGLESIVTSWTGEEEMHEIVKAIETRSPKDHRMIMPSPGVTESIATQAEEEDESFITPEGTQNPEPPNSGAPFLPNDFDRFPASTPNDGALTPTPTAGGVSLAVM
;
A
#
# COMPACT_ATOMS: atom_id res chain seq x y z
N MET A 1 -6.63 -17.32 64.60
CA MET A 1 -6.32 -17.66 63.20
C MET A 1 -7.62 -18.05 62.48
N PRO A 2 -8.30 -17.14 61.76
CA PRO A 2 -9.46 -17.51 60.96
C PRO A 2 -9.04 -17.91 59.54
N ARG A 3 -9.63 -19.01 59.05
CA ARG A 3 -9.44 -19.60 57.72
C ARG A 3 -9.69 -18.58 56.61
N ARG A 4 -8.72 -18.39 55.71
CA ARG A 4 -8.93 -17.71 54.41
C ARG A 4 -9.87 -18.56 53.55
N SER A 5 -11.01 -17.99 53.18
CA SER A 5 -11.89 -18.50 52.13
C SER A 5 -11.20 -18.39 50.77
N HIS A 6 -11.15 -19.49 50.02
CA HIS A 6 -10.66 -19.50 48.65
C HIS A 6 -11.56 -18.62 47.77
N SER A 7 -10.95 -17.63 47.11
CA SER A 7 -11.61 -16.75 46.14
C SER A 7 -12.18 -17.57 44.99
N ALA A 8 -13.46 -17.32 44.67
CA ALA A 8 -14.15 -17.91 43.54
C ALA A 8 -13.41 -17.62 42.22
N SER A 9 -13.38 -18.62 41.35
CA SER A 9 -12.84 -18.55 39.98
C SER A 9 -13.49 -17.38 39.21
N PRO A 10 -12.75 -16.68 38.34
CA PRO A 10 -13.31 -15.56 37.59
C PRO A 10 -14.47 -16.03 36.72
N SER A 11 -15.52 -15.21 36.65
CA SER A 11 -16.70 -15.43 35.81
C SER A 11 -16.29 -15.72 34.35
N PRO A 12 -16.97 -16.66 33.66
CA PRO A 12 -16.64 -17.01 32.30
C PRO A 12 -16.61 -15.76 31.42
N ARG A 13 -15.48 -15.57 30.71
CA ARG A 13 -15.31 -14.49 29.73
C ARG A 13 -16.49 -14.53 28.76
N SER A 14 -17.10 -13.37 28.55
CA SER A 14 -18.10 -13.16 27.51
C SER A 14 -17.61 -13.76 26.18
N PRO A 15 -18.49 -14.47 25.44
CA PRO A 15 -18.11 -15.12 24.18
C PRO A 15 -17.46 -14.11 23.24
N LYS A 16 -16.42 -14.56 22.52
CA LYS A 16 -15.72 -13.75 21.51
C LYS A 16 -16.75 -13.05 20.63
N ARG A 17 -16.67 -11.72 20.57
CA ARG A 17 -17.45 -10.86 19.67
C ARG A 17 -17.51 -11.51 18.29
N ALA A 18 -18.71 -11.66 17.74
CA ALA A 18 -18.91 -12.25 16.41
C ALA A 18 -17.95 -11.61 15.39
N LYS A 19 -17.31 -12.42 14.54
CA LYS A 19 -16.56 -11.92 13.38
C LYS A 19 -17.54 -11.07 12.57
N LEU A 20 -17.31 -9.76 12.53
CA LEU A 20 -18.09 -8.89 11.65
C LEU A 20 -17.59 -9.17 10.22
N ASP A 21 -18.51 -9.50 9.31
CA ASP A 21 -18.24 -9.72 7.88
C ASP A 21 -17.84 -8.43 7.13
N HIS A 22 -17.60 -7.34 7.85
CA HIS A 22 -17.36 -6.02 7.29
C HIS A 22 -16.22 -5.29 7.99
N LEU A 23 -15.54 -4.44 7.21
CA LEU A 23 -14.41 -3.66 7.68
C LEU A 23 -14.86 -2.52 8.60
N THR A 24 -14.01 -2.22 9.57
CA THR A 24 -14.12 -1.08 10.48
C THR A 24 -12.89 -0.19 10.35
N LYS A 25 -12.90 0.99 10.99
CA LYS A 25 -11.73 1.89 11.04
C LYS A 25 -10.49 1.22 11.64
N GLU A 26 -10.66 0.25 12.53
CA GLU A 26 -9.55 -0.46 13.16
C GLU A 26 -8.82 -1.42 12.20
N ASP A 27 -9.50 -1.90 11.16
CA ASP A 27 -8.91 -2.82 10.17
C ASP A 27 -7.92 -2.11 9.24
N PHE A 28 -7.95 -0.77 9.20
CA PHE A 28 -6.97 0.05 8.49
C PHE A 28 -5.70 0.34 9.31
N LYS A 29 -5.59 -0.17 10.55
CA LYS A 29 -4.42 0.02 11.43
C LYS A 29 -3.55 -1.23 11.51
N ASN A 30 -2.26 -1.01 11.68
CA ASN A 30 -1.22 -2.03 11.81
C ASN A 30 -1.15 -3.00 10.62
N GLY A 31 -1.56 -2.59 9.42
CA GLY A 31 -1.55 -3.45 8.24
C GLY A 31 -0.42 -3.14 7.25
N VAL A 32 -0.20 -4.08 6.33
CA VAL A 32 0.54 -3.85 5.08
C VAL A 32 -0.39 -4.14 3.93
N PHE A 33 -0.66 -3.13 3.10
CA PHE A 33 -1.72 -3.16 2.11
C PHE A 33 -1.18 -3.19 0.69
N LEU A 34 -1.86 -3.88 -0.21
CA LEU A 34 -1.60 -3.77 -1.65
C LEU A 34 -2.19 -2.49 -2.20
N ALA A 35 -1.37 -1.67 -2.86
CA ALA A 35 -1.80 -0.44 -3.50
C ALA A 35 -2.66 -0.68 -4.74
N PRO A 36 -3.56 0.26 -5.08
CA PRO A 36 -4.24 0.26 -6.37
C PRO A 36 -3.23 0.51 -7.49
N MET A 37 -3.18 -0.40 -8.46
CA MET A 37 -2.29 -0.30 -9.62
C MET A 37 -3.07 -0.64 -10.89
N VAL A 38 -3.17 0.32 -11.80
CA VAL A 38 -3.80 0.08 -13.11
C VAL A 38 -3.05 -1.05 -13.81
N ARG A 39 -3.80 -2.04 -14.30
CA ARG A 39 -3.30 -3.33 -14.81
C ARG A 39 -2.73 -4.25 -13.72
N SER A 40 -1.66 -3.87 -13.03
CA SER A 40 -0.95 -4.77 -12.10
C SER A 40 -1.80 -5.24 -10.91
N GLY A 41 -2.80 -4.46 -10.50
CA GLY A 41 -3.79 -4.80 -9.46
C GLY A 41 -4.84 -5.83 -9.90
N ALA A 42 -4.56 -6.66 -10.91
CA ALA A 42 -5.42 -7.74 -11.38
C ALA A 42 -5.77 -8.75 -10.28
N LEU A 43 -6.87 -9.49 -10.44
CA LEU A 43 -7.33 -10.49 -9.47
C LEU A 43 -6.22 -11.47 -9.04
N PRO A 44 -5.44 -12.11 -9.95
CA PRO A 44 -4.36 -13.00 -9.51
C PRO A 44 -3.32 -12.31 -8.62
N THR A 45 -2.98 -11.05 -8.91
CA THR A 45 -2.02 -10.28 -8.09
C THR A 45 -2.55 -10.05 -6.68
N ARG A 46 -3.84 -9.70 -6.55
CA ARG A 46 -4.47 -9.47 -5.24
C ARG A 46 -4.54 -10.77 -4.43
N LEU A 47 -4.88 -11.88 -5.07
CA LEU A 47 -4.91 -13.19 -4.42
C LEU A 47 -3.52 -13.63 -3.95
N PHE A 48 -2.47 -13.43 -4.74
CA PHE A 48 -1.10 -13.70 -4.30
C PHE A 48 -0.66 -12.75 -3.18
N ALA A 49 -1.02 -11.47 -3.24
CA ALA A 49 -0.72 -10.53 -2.16
C ALA A 49 -1.36 -10.99 -0.84
N LEU A 50 -2.64 -11.40 -0.88
CA LEU A 50 -3.33 -11.99 0.28
C LEU A 50 -2.64 -13.28 0.74
N LYS A 51 -2.30 -14.21 -0.16
CA LYS A 51 -1.54 -15.46 0.15
C LYS A 51 -0.26 -15.17 0.92
N TYR A 52 0.41 -14.06 0.61
CA TYR A 52 1.72 -13.72 1.18
C TYR A 52 1.71 -12.69 2.31
N GLY A 53 0.57 -12.24 2.80
CA GLY A 53 0.52 -11.44 4.03
C GLY A 53 -0.13 -10.07 3.92
N ALA A 54 -0.57 -9.66 2.73
CA ALA A 54 -1.30 -8.40 2.60
C ALA A 54 -2.56 -8.45 3.47
N THR A 55 -2.77 -7.42 4.27
CA THR A 55 -3.92 -7.33 5.19
C THR A 55 -5.18 -6.89 4.46
N LEU A 56 -5.03 -5.98 3.49
CA LEU A 56 -6.08 -5.45 2.63
C LEU A 56 -5.51 -5.26 1.22
N VAL A 57 -6.37 -5.37 0.21
CA VAL A 57 -5.99 -5.24 -1.19
C VAL A 57 -6.88 -4.25 -1.92
N TRP A 58 -6.27 -3.34 -2.68
CA TRP A 58 -7.00 -2.43 -3.55
C TRP A 58 -7.08 -3.01 -4.97
N GLY A 59 -8.26 -2.89 -5.57
CA GLY A 59 -8.44 -3.08 -7.01
C GLY A 59 -7.72 -2.01 -7.84
N PRO A 60 -7.59 -2.19 -9.16
CA PRO A 60 -7.12 -1.12 -10.04
C PRO A 60 -8.09 0.08 -10.00
N GLU A 61 -7.61 1.26 -10.34
CA GLU A 61 -8.49 2.42 -10.55
C GLU A 61 -9.50 2.11 -11.66
N MET A 62 -10.79 2.15 -11.32
CA MET A 62 -11.89 1.98 -12.25
C MET A 62 -12.59 3.31 -12.46
N VAL A 63 -12.59 3.78 -13.71
CA VAL A 63 -13.36 4.99 -14.09
C VAL A 63 -14.85 4.70 -13.92
N ASP A 64 -15.53 5.56 -13.17
CA ASP A 64 -16.94 5.45 -12.81
C ASP A 64 -17.84 5.05 -14.00
N ARG A 65 -17.79 5.79 -15.12
CA ARG A 65 -18.61 5.54 -16.31
C ARG A 65 -18.37 4.16 -16.94
N ALA A 66 -17.19 3.59 -16.71
CA ALA A 66 -16.81 2.32 -17.31
C ALA A 66 -17.51 1.13 -16.64
N ILE A 67 -17.92 1.26 -15.37
CA ILE A 67 -18.57 0.17 -14.62
C ILE A 67 -20.11 0.22 -14.67
N LEU A 68 -20.71 1.39 -14.90
CA LEU A 68 -22.18 1.59 -14.79
C LEU A 68 -23.03 0.70 -15.70
N HIS A 69 -22.47 0.24 -16.81
CA HIS A 69 -23.16 -0.63 -17.77
C HIS A 69 -22.60 -2.05 -17.79
N ALA A 70 -21.74 -2.38 -16.83
CA ALA A 70 -21.15 -3.70 -16.74
C ALA A 70 -22.19 -4.71 -16.23
N LYS A 71 -22.19 -5.91 -16.83
CA LYS A 71 -23.02 -7.03 -16.38
C LYS A 71 -22.23 -7.87 -15.39
N ARG A 72 -22.79 -8.07 -14.21
CA ARG A 72 -22.22 -8.96 -13.19
C ARG A 72 -22.53 -10.41 -13.55
N GLU A 73 -21.49 -11.22 -13.72
CA GLU A 73 -21.57 -12.65 -14.02
C GLU A 73 -20.70 -13.42 -13.02
N VAL A 74 -21.13 -14.62 -12.64
CA VAL A 74 -20.38 -15.51 -11.75
C VAL A 74 -20.05 -16.76 -12.52
N ASP A 75 -18.76 -17.07 -12.63
CA ASP A 75 -18.31 -18.31 -13.22
C ASP A 75 -18.60 -19.48 -12.25
N PRO A 76 -19.35 -20.51 -12.67
CA PRO A 76 -19.80 -21.58 -11.78
C PRO A 76 -18.70 -22.57 -11.40
N VAL A 77 -17.56 -22.58 -12.11
CA VAL A 77 -16.46 -23.52 -11.88
C VAL A 77 -15.45 -22.90 -10.90
N THR A 78 -15.04 -21.68 -11.19
CA THR A 78 -13.95 -20.99 -10.50
C THR A 78 -14.45 -20.06 -9.40
N GLY A 79 -15.74 -19.69 -9.41
CA GLY A 79 -16.31 -18.70 -8.50
C GLY A 79 -15.92 -17.25 -8.82
N VAL A 80 -15.20 -17.01 -9.92
CA VAL A 80 -14.82 -15.65 -10.35
C VAL A 80 -16.07 -14.83 -10.64
N ILE A 81 -16.11 -13.63 -10.10
CA ILE A 81 -17.16 -12.66 -10.35
C ILE A 81 -16.60 -11.61 -11.30
N SER A 82 -17.22 -11.48 -12.46
CA SER A 82 -16.81 -10.57 -13.53
C SER A 82 -17.86 -9.51 -13.77
N TYR A 83 -17.43 -8.26 -13.89
CA TYR A 83 -18.23 -7.13 -14.35
C TYR A 83 -17.88 -6.86 -15.81
N ASN A 84 -18.67 -7.45 -16.70
CA ASN A 84 -18.40 -7.49 -18.13
C ASN A 84 -18.94 -6.25 -18.83
N GLY A 85 -18.02 -5.47 -19.42
CA GLY A 85 -18.36 -4.42 -20.37
C GLY A 85 -18.63 -4.99 -21.77
N VAL A 86 -18.57 -4.14 -22.80
CA VAL A 86 -18.90 -4.54 -24.18
C VAL A 86 -17.90 -5.56 -24.74
N SER A 87 -16.60 -5.38 -24.49
CA SER A 87 -15.54 -6.18 -25.14
C SER A 87 -14.72 -7.03 -24.18
N ARG A 88 -14.82 -6.80 -22.87
CA ARG A 88 -14.03 -7.50 -21.84
C ARG A 88 -14.60 -7.23 -20.45
N ALA A 89 -14.18 -8.05 -19.49
CA ALA A 89 -14.32 -7.74 -18.07
C ALA A 89 -13.63 -6.42 -17.73
N MET A 90 -14.37 -5.51 -17.10
CA MET A 90 -13.88 -4.23 -16.60
C MET A 90 -13.26 -4.41 -15.22
N PHE A 91 -13.91 -5.21 -14.38
CA PHE A 91 -13.47 -5.55 -13.04
C PHE A 91 -13.76 -7.03 -12.78
N THR A 92 -12.81 -7.73 -12.17
CA THR A 92 -12.98 -9.11 -11.73
C THR A 92 -12.62 -9.22 -10.27
N THR A 93 -13.35 -10.06 -9.53
CA THR A 93 -13.13 -10.34 -8.11
C THR A 93 -13.44 -11.80 -7.79
N HIS A 94 -13.14 -12.25 -6.58
CA HIS A 94 -13.47 -13.57 -6.08
C HIS A 94 -14.01 -13.48 -4.64
N PRO A 95 -15.02 -14.29 -4.25
CA PRO A 95 -15.60 -14.25 -2.90
C PRO A 95 -14.56 -14.30 -1.76
N ILE A 96 -13.47 -15.05 -1.94
CA ILE A 96 -12.40 -15.17 -0.93
C ILE A 96 -11.68 -13.85 -0.60
N GLU A 97 -11.59 -12.91 -1.55
CA GLU A 97 -10.94 -11.62 -1.32
C GLU A 97 -11.92 -10.53 -0.87
N LYS A 98 -13.24 -10.75 -0.99
CA LYS A 98 -14.27 -9.76 -0.64
C LYS A 98 -14.02 -9.12 0.73
N PRO A 99 -13.77 -9.87 1.83
CA PRO A 99 -13.55 -9.27 3.15
C PRO A 99 -12.40 -8.25 3.20
N TYR A 100 -11.44 -8.37 2.29
CA TYR A 100 -10.20 -7.60 2.25
C TYR A 100 -10.14 -6.57 1.12
N LEU A 101 -11.14 -6.57 0.23
CA LEU A 101 -11.09 -5.88 -1.05
C LEU A 101 -11.67 -4.47 -0.96
N ILE A 102 -10.85 -3.51 -1.35
CA ILE A 102 -11.24 -2.11 -1.53
C ILE A 102 -11.29 -1.78 -3.03
N TYR A 103 -12.44 -1.32 -3.51
CA TYR A 103 -12.65 -0.92 -4.89
C TYR A 103 -12.30 0.55 -5.10
N GLN A 104 -11.30 0.84 -5.93
CA GLN A 104 -10.89 2.21 -6.19
C GLN A 104 -11.63 2.80 -7.40
N ILE A 105 -12.29 3.94 -7.17
CA ILE A 105 -13.05 4.71 -8.17
C ILE A 105 -12.22 5.91 -8.62
N GLY A 106 -12.10 6.09 -9.94
CA GLY A 106 -11.80 7.37 -10.55
C GLY A 106 -13.10 8.07 -10.91
N SER A 107 -13.38 9.23 -10.30
CA SER A 107 -14.58 10.03 -10.61
C SER A 107 -14.34 11.51 -10.36
N ALA A 108 -15.03 12.35 -11.13
CA ALA A 108 -15.10 13.80 -10.96
C ALA A 108 -16.57 14.26 -10.77
N ASN A 109 -17.46 13.35 -10.37
CA ASN A 109 -18.88 13.62 -10.20
C ASN A 109 -19.44 12.81 -9.02
N PRO A 110 -20.04 13.46 -7.99
CA PRO A 110 -20.55 12.75 -6.82
C PRO A 110 -21.59 11.67 -7.11
N ASP A 111 -22.53 11.94 -8.02
CA ASP A 111 -23.61 11.02 -8.34
C ASP A 111 -23.11 9.80 -9.12
N LEU A 112 -22.19 10.01 -10.07
CA LEU A 112 -21.58 8.90 -10.82
C LEU A 112 -20.70 8.03 -9.92
N ALA A 113 -19.95 8.62 -8.99
CA ALA A 113 -19.17 7.87 -8.02
C ALA A 113 -20.07 6.96 -7.15
N VAL A 114 -21.20 7.48 -6.67
CA VAL A 114 -22.17 6.70 -5.90
C VAL A 114 -22.78 5.58 -6.75
N GLN A 115 -23.18 5.86 -7.98
CA GLN A 115 -23.75 4.83 -8.86
C GLN A 115 -22.74 3.72 -9.16
N ALA A 116 -21.48 4.09 -9.43
CA ALA A 116 -20.39 3.14 -9.66
C ALA A 116 -20.15 2.26 -8.42
N ALA A 117 -20.13 2.86 -7.22
CA ALA A 117 -20.01 2.14 -5.96
C ALA A 117 -21.18 1.16 -5.74
N LYS A 118 -22.43 1.62 -5.92
CA LYS A 118 -23.64 0.77 -5.78
C LYS A 118 -23.66 -0.40 -6.76
N THR A 119 -23.03 -0.27 -7.93
CA THR A 119 -22.95 -1.34 -8.93
C THR A 119 -22.16 -2.56 -8.42
N VAL A 120 -21.12 -2.33 -7.60
CA VAL A 120 -20.17 -3.37 -7.17
C VAL A 120 -20.23 -3.70 -5.68
N MET A 121 -20.96 -2.92 -4.87
CA MET A 121 -20.91 -2.95 -3.41
C MET A 121 -21.16 -4.34 -2.78
N GLN A 122 -21.91 -5.21 -3.45
CA GLN A 122 -22.19 -6.57 -3.00
C GLN A 122 -20.97 -7.50 -3.00
N ASP A 123 -19.89 -7.18 -3.73
CA ASP A 123 -18.70 -8.05 -3.89
C ASP A 123 -17.42 -7.44 -3.30
N ILE A 124 -17.53 -6.33 -2.56
CA ILE A 124 -16.40 -5.58 -2.00
C ILE A 124 -16.64 -5.27 -0.51
N SER A 125 -15.60 -4.86 0.20
CA SER A 125 -15.68 -4.41 1.61
C SER A 125 -15.58 -2.89 1.79
N GLY A 126 -15.16 -2.19 0.75
CA GLY A 126 -14.98 -0.74 0.82
C GLY A 126 -14.75 -0.11 -0.54
N VAL A 127 -14.97 1.20 -0.60
CA VAL A 127 -14.72 2.03 -1.77
C VAL A 127 -13.63 3.06 -1.45
N ASP A 128 -12.76 3.31 -2.41
CA ASP A 128 -11.70 4.31 -2.32
C ASP A 128 -11.83 5.33 -3.44
N LEU A 129 -11.69 6.62 -3.15
CA LEU A 129 -11.59 7.66 -4.19
C LEU A 129 -10.12 7.89 -4.56
N ASN A 130 -9.80 7.72 -5.85
CA ASN A 130 -8.48 8.08 -6.37
C ASN A 130 -8.37 9.61 -6.54
N CYS A 131 -7.58 10.23 -5.68
CA CYS A 131 -7.26 11.66 -5.72
C CYS A 131 -5.78 11.91 -6.03
N GLY A 132 -5.04 10.90 -6.52
CA GLY A 132 -3.58 10.92 -6.57
C GLY A 132 -2.95 10.55 -7.92
N CYS A 133 -3.71 9.97 -8.86
CA CYS A 133 -3.19 9.55 -10.16
C CYS A 133 -2.84 10.76 -11.05
N PRO A 134 -1.55 10.95 -11.44
CA PRO A 134 -1.16 12.08 -12.29
C PRO A 134 -1.28 11.76 -13.80
N LYS A 135 -1.72 10.56 -14.18
CA LYS A 135 -1.71 10.10 -15.57
C LYS A 135 -2.87 10.74 -16.36
N PRO A 136 -2.65 11.07 -17.66
CA PRO A 136 -3.65 11.76 -18.48
C PRO A 136 -5.02 11.08 -18.53
N PHE A 137 -5.08 9.74 -18.53
CA PHE A 137 -6.37 9.02 -18.59
C PHE A 137 -7.29 9.33 -17.39
N SER A 138 -6.71 9.73 -16.24
CA SER A 138 -7.44 10.11 -15.04
C SER A 138 -7.63 11.63 -14.99
N THR A 139 -6.55 12.40 -15.17
CA THR A 139 -6.58 13.86 -15.01
C THR A 139 -7.37 14.58 -16.11
N SER A 140 -7.43 14.07 -17.34
CA SER A 140 -8.23 14.69 -18.42
C SER A 140 -9.73 14.68 -18.15
N GLY A 141 -10.20 13.70 -17.37
CA GLY A 141 -11.60 13.60 -16.91
C GLY A 141 -11.87 14.37 -15.62
N GLY A 142 -10.91 15.15 -15.12
CA GLY A 142 -11.02 15.85 -13.82
C GLY A 142 -10.82 14.94 -12.60
N MET A 143 -10.38 13.70 -12.80
CA MET A 143 -10.21 12.67 -11.75
C MET A 143 -8.75 12.64 -11.25
N GLY A 144 -8.48 11.78 -10.26
CA GLY A 144 -7.12 11.56 -9.79
C GLY A 144 -6.51 12.84 -9.20
N ALA A 145 -5.27 13.16 -9.57
CA ALA A 145 -4.57 14.32 -9.05
C ALA A 145 -5.18 15.68 -9.47
N ALA A 146 -6.14 15.70 -10.40
CA ALA A 146 -6.90 16.92 -10.73
C ALA A 146 -7.87 17.31 -9.60
N LEU A 147 -8.35 16.35 -8.81
CA LEU A 147 -9.20 16.64 -7.64
C LEU A 147 -8.46 17.44 -6.56
N LEU A 148 -7.12 17.35 -6.51
CA LEU A 148 -6.30 18.11 -5.55
C LEU A 148 -6.35 19.62 -5.79
N THR A 149 -6.68 20.07 -7.02
CA THR A 149 -6.87 21.50 -7.33
C THR A 149 -8.30 21.96 -7.12
N ASN A 150 -9.23 21.05 -6.81
CA ASN A 150 -10.62 21.37 -6.48
C ASN A 150 -11.09 20.57 -5.24
N PRO A 151 -10.64 20.98 -4.03
CA PRO A 151 -10.99 20.28 -2.80
C PRO A 151 -12.50 20.26 -2.50
N ASP A 152 -13.28 21.24 -2.99
CA ASP A 152 -14.74 21.29 -2.84
C ASP A 152 -15.39 20.10 -3.56
N LEU A 153 -15.02 19.88 -4.82
CA LEU A 153 -15.48 18.73 -5.59
C LEU A 153 -15.04 17.41 -4.94
N LEU A 154 -13.77 17.30 -4.57
CA LEU A 154 -13.23 16.11 -3.88
C LEU A 154 -14.07 15.77 -2.64
N CYS A 155 -14.29 16.75 -1.76
CA CYS A 155 -15.05 16.54 -0.53
C CYS A 155 -16.52 16.23 -0.81
N SER A 156 -17.12 16.82 -1.85
CA SER A 156 -18.49 16.53 -2.25
C SER A 156 -18.68 15.07 -2.69
N ILE A 157 -17.69 14.50 -3.40
CA ILE A 157 -17.72 13.09 -3.82
C ILE A 157 -17.61 12.17 -2.60
N LEU A 158 -16.67 12.43 -1.69
CA LEU A 158 -16.51 11.64 -0.46
C LEU A 158 -17.75 11.70 0.44
N THR A 159 -18.33 12.89 0.59
CA THR A 159 -19.55 13.10 1.38
C THR A 159 -20.73 12.34 0.77
N ALA A 160 -20.89 12.38 -0.56
CA ALA A 160 -21.94 11.64 -1.25
C ALA A 160 -21.75 10.11 -1.10
N LEU A 161 -20.52 9.61 -1.30
CA LEU A 161 -20.19 8.19 -1.08
C LEU A 161 -20.52 7.76 0.35
N ARG A 162 -20.09 8.52 1.36
CA ARG A 162 -20.34 8.15 2.76
C ARG A 162 -21.83 8.22 3.12
N ARG A 163 -22.58 9.19 2.59
CA ARG A 163 -24.03 9.31 2.81
C ARG A 163 -24.80 8.13 2.20
N GLU A 164 -24.40 7.71 1.01
CA GLU A 164 -25.17 6.76 0.19
C GLU A 164 -24.74 5.30 0.35
N MET A 165 -23.52 5.05 0.82
CA MET A 165 -23.03 3.70 1.09
C MET A 165 -23.53 3.20 2.44
N PRO A 166 -23.89 1.91 2.56
CA PRO A 166 -24.21 1.29 3.85
C PRO A 166 -23.05 1.42 4.86
N PRO A 167 -23.31 1.50 6.18
CA PRO A 167 -22.27 1.65 7.21
C PRO A 167 -21.17 0.58 7.16
N GLU A 168 -21.51 -0.63 6.73
CA GLU A 168 -20.61 -1.77 6.56
C GLU A 168 -19.64 -1.63 5.37
N ILE A 169 -19.95 -0.77 4.39
CA ILE A 169 -19.05 -0.46 3.28
C ILE A 169 -18.23 0.77 3.65
N THR A 170 -16.93 0.56 3.85
CA THR A 170 -16.00 1.63 4.22
C THR A 170 -15.78 2.59 3.04
N VAL A 171 -15.49 3.85 3.33
CA VAL A 171 -15.15 4.87 2.30
C VAL A 171 -13.78 5.44 2.65
N THR A 172 -12.81 5.34 1.74
CA THR A 172 -11.45 5.85 1.92
C THR A 172 -11.07 6.80 0.78
N ALA A 173 -9.94 7.49 0.95
CA ALA A 173 -9.37 8.29 -0.12
C ALA A 173 -7.86 8.07 -0.20
N LYS A 174 -7.31 8.17 -1.41
CA LYS A 174 -5.87 8.17 -1.67
C LYS A 174 -5.42 9.46 -2.35
N ILE A 175 -4.62 10.27 -1.65
CA ILE A 175 -4.10 11.56 -2.12
C ILE A 175 -2.60 11.52 -2.41
N ARG A 176 -2.08 12.63 -2.97
CA ARG A 176 -0.66 13.00 -2.98
C ARG A 176 -0.44 14.21 -2.09
N LEU A 177 0.81 14.45 -1.69
CA LEU A 177 1.18 15.68 -1.00
C LEU A 177 0.93 16.92 -1.88
N LEU A 178 0.56 18.04 -1.26
CA LEU A 178 0.61 19.35 -1.90
C LEU A 178 2.02 19.96 -1.76
N PRO A 179 2.36 21.00 -2.55
CA PRO A 179 3.69 21.63 -2.48
C PRO A 179 4.06 22.08 -1.07
N SER A 180 3.14 22.72 -0.35
CA SER A 180 3.34 23.13 1.03
C SER A 180 2.77 22.10 2.02
N GLN A 181 3.34 22.07 3.21
CA GLN A 181 2.85 21.26 4.32
C GLN A 181 1.52 21.79 4.87
N GLU A 182 1.42 23.10 5.04
CA GLU A 182 0.20 23.78 5.49
C GLU A 182 -1.00 23.47 4.59
N ASP A 183 -0.87 23.56 3.27
CA ASP A 183 -1.97 23.27 2.35
C ASP A 183 -2.34 21.78 2.40
N THR A 184 -1.35 20.91 2.60
CA THR A 184 -1.60 19.47 2.77
C THR A 184 -2.44 19.22 4.02
N LEU A 185 -2.12 19.86 5.15
CA LEU A 185 -2.89 19.74 6.39
C LEU A 185 -4.31 20.30 6.25
N LYS A 186 -4.48 21.46 5.60
CA LYS A 186 -5.82 22.02 5.29
C LYS A 186 -6.65 21.06 4.45
N LEU A 187 -6.06 20.44 3.43
CA LEU A 187 -6.75 19.45 2.61
C LEU A 187 -7.11 18.19 3.42
N VAL A 188 -6.17 17.69 4.23
CA VAL A 188 -6.37 16.51 5.10
C VAL A 188 -7.53 16.75 6.07
N GLU A 189 -7.59 17.91 6.73
CA GLU A 189 -8.67 18.29 7.64
C GLU A 189 -10.03 18.20 6.94
N ARG A 190 -10.13 18.82 5.76
CA ARG A 190 -11.36 18.81 4.96
C ARG A 190 -11.79 17.40 4.59
N ILE A 191 -10.86 16.57 4.13
CA ILE A 191 -11.12 15.17 3.76
C ILE A 191 -11.58 14.35 4.98
N VAL A 192 -10.88 14.44 6.11
CA VAL A 192 -11.23 13.73 7.34
C VAL A 192 -12.63 14.11 7.83
N ASN A 193 -13.04 15.37 7.65
CA ASN A 193 -14.36 15.85 8.02
C ASN A 193 -15.51 15.30 7.17
N THR A 194 -15.25 14.65 6.02
CA THR A 194 -16.27 13.99 5.20
C THR A 194 -16.77 12.65 5.77
N GLY A 195 -16.10 12.11 6.79
CA GLY A 195 -16.48 10.85 7.42
C GLY A 195 -15.88 9.60 6.79
N ILE A 196 -14.77 9.73 6.06
CA ILE A 196 -13.98 8.58 5.57
C ILE A 196 -13.52 7.66 6.72
N SER A 197 -13.09 6.45 6.39
CA SER A 197 -12.61 5.44 7.34
C SER A 197 -11.08 5.43 7.48
N ALA A 198 -10.37 5.76 6.39
CA ALA A 198 -8.91 5.85 6.35
C ALA A 198 -8.45 6.78 5.21
N LEU A 199 -7.27 7.36 5.37
CA LEU A 199 -6.63 8.24 4.39
C LEU A 199 -5.27 7.67 4.00
N THR A 200 -5.07 7.40 2.72
CA THR A 200 -3.75 7.05 2.18
C THR A 200 -3.09 8.28 1.59
N VAL A 201 -1.83 8.54 1.97
CA VAL A 201 -1.05 9.66 1.44
C VAL A 201 0.14 9.11 0.68
N HIS A 202 0.17 9.34 -0.63
CA HIS A 202 1.39 9.14 -1.40
C HIS A 202 2.35 10.29 -1.10
N CYS A 203 3.48 9.98 -0.46
CA CYS A 203 4.52 10.91 0.01
C CYS A 203 5.34 11.56 -1.13
N ARG A 204 4.68 11.87 -2.25
CA ARG A 204 5.20 12.63 -3.39
C ARG A 204 4.17 13.66 -3.79
N THR A 205 4.61 14.82 -4.27
CA THR A 205 3.70 15.77 -4.90
C THR A 205 3.29 15.30 -6.30
N ARG A 206 2.29 15.96 -6.90
CA ARG A 206 1.83 15.64 -8.27
C ARG A 206 2.96 15.66 -9.30
N ASN A 207 3.88 16.62 -9.19
CA ASN A 207 4.91 16.87 -10.21
C ASN A 207 6.17 16.01 -10.02
N MET A 208 6.30 15.35 -8.87
CA MET A 208 7.40 14.43 -8.60
C MET A 208 7.23 13.13 -9.40
N ARG A 209 8.33 12.71 -10.02
CA ARG A 209 8.47 11.48 -10.80
C ARG A 209 8.80 10.30 -9.89
N GLU A 210 8.67 9.10 -10.44
CA GLU A 210 8.94 7.84 -9.72
C GLU A 210 10.39 7.69 -9.24
N LYS A 211 11.33 8.35 -9.93
CA LYS A 211 12.75 8.39 -9.59
C LYS A 211 13.07 9.40 -8.47
N ASP A 212 12.19 10.36 -8.24
CA ASP A 212 12.38 11.35 -7.19
C ASP A 212 12.00 10.69 -5.86
N ALA A 213 12.83 10.82 -4.83
CA ALA A 213 12.58 10.19 -3.54
C ALA A 213 11.28 10.71 -2.92
N ALA A 214 10.52 9.83 -2.27
CA ALA A 214 9.35 10.22 -1.48
C ALA A 214 9.79 10.97 -0.22
N THR A 215 9.16 12.10 0.06
CA THR A 215 9.35 12.87 1.29
C THR A 215 8.48 12.28 2.40
N ILE A 216 8.85 11.08 2.86
CA ILE A 216 8.06 10.32 3.84
C ILE A 216 8.05 11.00 5.21
N ASP A 217 9.08 11.79 5.54
CA ASP A 217 9.21 12.57 6.77
C ASP A 217 8.02 13.52 7.00
N ARG A 218 7.50 14.12 5.92
CA ARG A 218 6.31 15.00 5.96
C ARG A 218 5.05 14.32 6.49
N LEU A 219 5.00 12.99 6.43
CA LEU A 219 3.84 12.23 6.87
C LEU A 219 3.68 12.23 8.40
N ARG A 220 4.77 12.38 9.16
CA ARG A 220 4.72 12.39 10.64
C ARG A 220 3.74 13.42 11.17
N GLU A 221 3.88 14.66 10.72
CA GLU A 221 3.01 15.75 11.16
C GLU A 221 1.55 15.52 10.71
N ILE A 222 1.33 14.91 9.54
CA ILE A 222 -0.02 14.57 9.06
C ILE A 222 -0.66 13.52 9.97
N VAL A 223 0.10 12.49 10.39
CA VAL A 223 -0.38 11.46 11.31
C VAL A 223 -0.81 12.10 12.63
N GLU A 224 0.09 12.87 13.25
CA GLU A 224 -0.18 13.52 14.54
C GLU A 224 -1.35 14.51 14.44
N PHE A 225 -1.47 15.23 13.32
CA PHE A 225 -2.59 16.12 13.06
C PHE A 225 -3.92 15.36 13.04
N VAL A 226 -4.00 14.25 12.29
CA VAL A 226 -5.23 13.43 12.19
C VAL A 226 -5.56 12.77 13.53
N GLU A 227 -4.56 12.34 14.31
CA GLU A 227 -4.76 11.81 15.67
C GLU A 227 -5.35 12.86 16.61
N ARG A 228 -4.83 14.10 16.59
CA ARG A 228 -5.37 15.22 17.39
C ARG A 228 -6.81 15.56 17.04
N MET A 229 -7.24 15.32 15.80
CA MET A 229 -8.65 15.49 15.41
C MET A 229 -9.59 14.49 16.11
N GLY A 230 -9.07 13.40 16.71
CA GLY A 230 -9.85 12.48 17.56
C GLY A 230 -10.92 11.66 16.81
N LYS A 231 -10.83 11.53 15.48
CA LYS A 231 -11.87 10.86 14.66
C LYS A 231 -11.61 9.37 14.39
N GLY A 232 -10.51 8.85 14.92
CA GLY A 232 -10.10 7.44 14.76
C GLY A 232 -9.73 7.06 13.33
N ILE A 233 -9.37 8.03 12.47
CA ILE A 233 -9.00 7.79 11.07
C ILE A 233 -7.57 7.28 11.00
N ALA A 234 -7.36 6.14 10.36
CA ALA A 234 -6.02 5.64 10.08
C ALA A 234 -5.38 6.44 8.92
N VAL A 235 -4.14 6.88 9.13
CA VAL A 235 -3.29 7.45 8.09
C VAL A 235 -2.33 6.37 7.58
N ILE A 236 -2.39 6.12 6.28
CA ILE A 236 -1.65 5.05 5.60
C ILE A 236 -0.55 5.67 4.75
N GLU A 237 0.68 5.24 4.98
CA GLU A 237 1.82 5.64 4.17
C GLU A 237 1.77 4.99 2.80
N ASN A 238 2.13 5.74 1.76
CA ASN A 238 2.49 5.17 0.48
C ASN A 238 3.66 5.94 -0.16
N GLY A 239 4.66 5.20 -0.65
CA GLY A 239 5.79 5.78 -1.37
C GLY A 239 7.13 5.32 -0.81
N ASP A 240 7.94 4.68 -1.65
CA ASP A 240 9.28 4.19 -1.26
C ASP A 240 9.29 3.16 -0.12
N CYS A 241 8.16 2.48 0.07
CA CYS A 241 8.08 1.17 0.71
C CYS A 241 7.98 0.08 -0.36
N LEU A 242 8.93 -0.88 -0.39
CA LEU A 242 8.98 -1.94 -1.40
C LEU A 242 8.81 -3.36 -0.82
N SER A 243 8.84 -3.50 0.51
CA SER A 243 8.83 -4.81 1.17
C SER A 243 8.26 -4.73 2.59
N TRP A 244 8.01 -5.90 3.19
CA TRP A 244 7.67 -6.02 4.61
C TRP A 244 8.70 -5.32 5.54
N GLU A 245 9.99 -5.45 5.23
CA GLU A 245 11.04 -4.83 6.05
C GLU A 245 11.07 -3.31 5.89
N ASP A 246 10.88 -2.81 4.67
CA ASP A 246 10.70 -1.37 4.44
C ASP A 246 9.48 -0.83 5.20
N ALA A 247 8.40 -1.59 5.29
CA ALA A 247 7.18 -1.16 5.96
C ALA A 247 7.42 -0.89 7.45
N LYS A 248 8.27 -1.70 8.11
CA LYS A 248 8.70 -1.44 9.50
C LYS A 248 9.45 -0.12 9.60
N ARG A 249 10.52 0.04 8.82
CA ARG A 249 11.36 1.26 8.80
C ARG A 249 10.52 2.50 8.52
N VAL A 250 9.65 2.44 7.53
CA VAL A 250 8.81 3.58 7.13
C VAL A 250 7.82 3.96 8.23
N ARG A 251 7.19 2.99 8.91
CA ARG A 251 6.33 3.31 10.06
C ARG A 251 7.09 3.89 11.23
N GLU A 252 8.31 3.43 11.46
CA GLU A 252 9.16 3.97 12.52
C GLU A 252 9.50 5.45 12.27
N VAL A 253 9.78 5.82 11.01
CA VAL A 253 10.05 7.20 10.60
C VAL A 253 8.79 8.07 10.59
N THR A 254 7.68 7.56 10.07
CA THR A 254 6.48 8.37 9.78
C THR A 254 5.41 8.32 10.86
N GLY A 255 5.41 7.31 11.73
CA GLY A 255 4.31 7.06 12.66
C GLY A 255 3.04 6.54 12.00
N ALA A 256 3.06 6.27 10.69
CA ALA A 256 1.88 5.85 9.97
C ALA A 256 1.22 4.61 10.61
N HIS A 257 -0.10 4.61 10.62
CA HIS A 257 -0.88 3.53 11.21
C HIS A 257 -0.67 2.23 10.43
N SER A 258 -0.50 2.32 9.11
CA SER A 258 -0.27 1.22 8.18
C SER A 258 0.54 1.69 6.97
N VAL A 259 0.99 0.76 6.14
CA VAL A 259 1.76 1.05 4.92
C VAL A 259 1.12 0.38 3.72
N MET A 260 1.21 1.03 2.56
CA MET A 260 0.68 0.54 1.30
C MET A 260 1.82 0.38 0.27
N ILE A 261 2.00 -0.83 -0.25
CA ILE A 261 3.06 -1.20 -1.20
C ILE A 261 2.51 -1.28 -2.63
N ALA A 262 3.14 -0.56 -3.56
CA ALA A 262 2.81 -0.59 -4.99
C ALA A 262 3.89 -1.33 -5.80
N ARG A 263 4.99 -0.64 -6.15
CA ARG A 263 6.06 -1.17 -7.01
C ARG A 263 6.69 -2.47 -6.49
N GLY A 264 6.81 -2.62 -5.17
CA GLY A 264 7.28 -3.86 -4.55
C GLY A 264 6.38 -5.05 -4.92
N ALA A 265 5.06 -4.87 -4.84
CA ALA A 265 4.08 -5.88 -5.18
C ALA A 265 3.93 -6.09 -6.70
N GLU A 266 4.09 -5.03 -7.51
CA GLU A 266 4.15 -5.14 -8.97
C GLU A 266 5.35 -5.98 -9.43
N ALA A 267 6.50 -5.85 -8.76
CA ALA A 267 7.67 -6.67 -9.04
C ALA A 267 7.56 -8.07 -8.42
N ASN A 268 6.97 -8.20 -7.23
CA ASN A 268 6.84 -9.46 -6.54
C ASN A 268 5.67 -9.40 -5.55
N PRO A 269 4.49 -9.97 -5.86
CA PRO A 269 3.33 -9.97 -4.98
C PRO A 269 3.56 -10.68 -3.64
N SER A 270 4.69 -11.40 -3.46
CA SER A 270 5.08 -11.95 -2.17
C SER A 270 5.80 -10.98 -1.24
N CYS A 271 5.99 -9.71 -1.63
CA CYS A 271 6.70 -8.69 -0.84
C CYS A 271 6.07 -8.38 0.52
N PHE A 272 4.85 -8.84 0.78
CA PHE A 272 4.15 -8.72 2.07
C PHE A 272 4.63 -9.73 3.11
N SER A 273 5.36 -10.77 2.68
CA SER A 273 5.98 -11.73 3.58
C SER A 273 7.34 -11.21 4.07
N SER A 274 7.72 -11.56 5.29
CA SER A 274 9.10 -11.37 5.78
C SER A 274 10.11 -12.21 4.99
N THR A 275 9.64 -13.26 4.31
CA THR A 275 10.43 -14.12 3.43
C THR A 275 9.80 -14.14 2.02
N PRO A 276 9.96 -13.06 1.23
CA PRO A 276 9.41 -13.02 -0.12
C PRO A 276 10.06 -14.09 -1.01
N LEU A 277 9.31 -14.56 -2.00
CA LEU A 277 9.79 -15.48 -3.02
C LEU A 277 11.02 -14.91 -3.73
N LYS A 278 12.02 -15.76 -3.89
CA LYS A 278 13.22 -15.52 -4.69
C LYS A 278 13.14 -16.34 -5.97
N ASP A 279 14.04 -16.07 -6.92
CA ASP A 279 14.05 -16.76 -8.22
C ASP A 279 12.65 -16.75 -8.86
N VAL A 280 12.03 -15.55 -8.95
CA VAL A 280 10.62 -15.38 -9.33
C VAL A 280 10.28 -16.03 -10.67
N GLU A 281 11.25 -16.13 -11.59
CA GLU A 281 11.12 -16.83 -12.86
C GLU A 281 10.81 -18.34 -12.71
N LYS A 282 11.28 -18.98 -11.63
CA LYS A 282 11.06 -20.40 -11.33
C LYS A 282 9.96 -20.62 -10.30
N THR A 283 9.71 -19.64 -9.42
CA THR A 283 8.74 -19.75 -8.32
C THR A 283 7.41 -19.11 -8.67
N LEU A 284 7.37 -17.77 -8.67
CA LEU A 284 6.15 -16.98 -8.86
C LEU A 284 5.58 -17.07 -10.28
N VAL A 285 6.40 -16.98 -11.32
CA VAL A 285 5.94 -16.86 -12.71
C VAL A 285 5.10 -18.08 -13.13
N PRO A 286 5.56 -19.35 -12.95
CA PRO A 286 4.75 -20.51 -13.31
C PRO A 286 3.45 -20.58 -12.51
N ALA A 287 3.49 -20.31 -11.20
CA ALA A 287 2.32 -20.31 -10.33
C ALA A 287 1.29 -19.24 -10.75
N TYR A 288 1.76 -18.04 -11.08
CA TYR A 288 0.91 -16.95 -11.55
C TYR A 288 0.27 -17.25 -12.90
N LEU A 289 0.98 -17.92 -13.82
CA LEU A 289 0.44 -18.35 -15.11
C LEU A 289 -0.62 -19.44 -14.93
N ARG A 290 -0.37 -20.45 -14.07
CA ARG A 290 -1.35 -21.49 -13.73
C ARG A 290 -2.64 -20.89 -13.17
N LEU A 291 -2.53 -20.05 -12.15
CA LEU A 291 -3.68 -19.38 -11.55
C LEU A 291 -4.40 -18.48 -12.55
N SER A 292 -3.65 -17.71 -13.35
CA SER A 292 -4.26 -16.84 -14.37
C SER A 292 -5.06 -17.63 -15.41
N LYS A 293 -4.57 -18.80 -15.86
CA LYS A 293 -5.31 -19.66 -16.78
C LYS A 293 -6.57 -20.23 -16.12
N TYR A 294 -6.45 -20.69 -14.88
CA TYR A 294 -7.58 -21.25 -14.12
C TYR A 294 -8.69 -20.22 -13.90
N LEU A 295 -8.34 -18.98 -13.55
CA LEU A 295 -9.31 -17.89 -13.31
C LEU A 295 -9.79 -17.18 -14.60
N ASP A 296 -9.46 -17.72 -15.79
CA ASP A 296 -9.69 -17.07 -17.10
C ASP A 296 -9.27 -15.58 -17.14
N ASN A 297 -8.13 -15.25 -16.53
CA ASN A 297 -7.64 -13.88 -16.50
C ASN A 297 -7.17 -13.46 -17.89
N ASN A 298 -7.48 -12.22 -18.29
CA ASN A 298 -7.12 -11.70 -19.61
C ASN A 298 -5.62 -11.88 -19.91
N TRP A 299 -5.31 -12.56 -21.03
CA TRP A 299 -3.92 -12.86 -21.41
C TRP A 299 -3.03 -11.62 -21.50
N GLY A 300 -3.50 -10.53 -22.13
CA GLY A 300 -2.71 -9.30 -22.27
C GLY A 300 -2.39 -8.65 -20.92
N LEU A 301 -3.28 -8.82 -19.94
CA LEU A 301 -3.08 -8.39 -18.56
C LEU A 301 -2.09 -9.31 -17.83
N THR A 302 -2.27 -10.63 -17.92
CA THR A 302 -1.34 -11.61 -17.34
C THR A 302 0.08 -11.40 -17.87
N LYS A 303 0.24 -11.30 -19.18
CA LYS A 303 1.54 -11.04 -19.83
C LYS A 303 2.14 -9.73 -19.36
N PHE A 304 1.33 -8.69 -19.11
CA PHE A 304 1.83 -7.44 -18.56
C PHE A 304 2.37 -7.62 -17.14
N CYS A 305 1.60 -8.24 -16.23
CA CYS A 305 2.00 -8.47 -14.85
C CYS A 305 3.28 -9.31 -14.77
N VAL A 306 3.33 -10.44 -15.50
CA VAL A 306 4.50 -11.32 -15.51
C VAL A 306 5.76 -10.60 -16.01
N ASN A 307 5.64 -9.67 -16.97
CA ASN A 307 6.78 -8.87 -17.42
C ASN A 307 7.27 -7.83 -16.41
N GLN A 308 6.45 -7.47 -15.41
CA GLN A 308 6.89 -6.62 -14.31
C GLN A 308 7.68 -7.42 -13.26
N PHE A 309 7.50 -8.74 -13.20
CA PHE A 309 8.06 -9.53 -12.12
C PHE A 309 9.58 -9.53 -12.09
N LYS A 310 10.12 -9.20 -10.91
CA LYS A 310 11.54 -9.08 -10.61
C LYS A 310 11.75 -9.44 -9.15
N GLY A 311 12.85 -10.13 -8.86
CA GLY A 311 13.22 -10.50 -7.51
C GLY A 311 14.70 -10.83 -7.40
N VAL A 312 15.10 -11.20 -6.19
CA VAL A 312 16.46 -11.67 -5.92
C VAL A 312 16.68 -13.00 -6.65
N LYS A 313 17.79 -13.08 -7.40
CA LYS A 313 18.20 -14.29 -8.12
C LYS A 313 19.26 -15.02 -7.32
N ILE A 314 19.00 -16.28 -7.00
CA ILE A 314 19.95 -17.20 -6.34
C ILE A 314 20.41 -18.24 -7.36
N THR A 315 19.45 -18.95 -7.97
CA THR A 315 19.73 -20.11 -8.82
C THR A 315 19.38 -19.89 -10.30
N VAL A 316 18.63 -18.83 -10.61
CA VAL A 316 18.21 -18.54 -12.00
C VAL A 316 19.39 -18.04 -12.82
N LYS A 317 19.73 -18.77 -13.89
CA LYS A 317 20.76 -18.33 -14.83
C LYS A 317 20.20 -17.26 -15.77
N LYS A 318 21.09 -16.42 -16.31
CA LYS A 318 20.73 -15.41 -17.32
C LYS A 318 20.07 -16.04 -18.56
N ALA A 319 20.54 -17.22 -18.98
CA ALA A 319 19.97 -17.97 -20.09
C ALA A 319 18.49 -18.35 -19.84
N ASP A 320 18.19 -18.91 -18.66
CA ASP A 320 16.82 -19.26 -18.25
C ASP A 320 15.90 -18.03 -18.28
N SER A 321 16.37 -16.89 -17.75
CA SER A 321 15.62 -15.64 -17.78
C SER A 321 15.34 -15.14 -19.21
N THR A 322 16.31 -15.28 -20.12
CA THR A 322 16.15 -14.88 -21.52
C THR A 322 15.16 -15.80 -22.23
N ALA A 323 15.27 -17.11 -22.03
CA ALA A 323 14.37 -18.10 -22.62
C ALA A 323 12.91 -17.87 -22.17
N LEU A 324 12.70 -17.63 -20.87
CA LEU A 324 11.38 -17.27 -20.33
C LEU A 324 10.81 -16.01 -21.02
N LYS A 325 11.60 -14.94 -21.10
CA LYS A 325 11.17 -13.69 -21.76
C LYS A 325 10.84 -13.89 -23.23
N GLN A 326 11.64 -14.69 -23.94
CA GLN A 326 11.42 -15.00 -25.34
C GLN A 326 10.11 -15.77 -25.54
N SER A 327 9.88 -16.82 -24.75
CA SER A 327 8.64 -17.62 -24.80
C SER A 327 7.41 -16.75 -24.47
N LEU A 328 7.46 -15.96 -23.40
CA LEU A 328 6.38 -15.01 -23.05
C LEU A 328 6.12 -14.01 -24.17
N SER A 329 7.17 -13.47 -24.80
CA SER A 329 7.06 -12.50 -25.89
C SER A 329 6.37 -13.10 -27.11
N GLN A 330 6.75 -14.32 -27.50
CA GLN A 330 6.21 -15.01 -28.67
C GLN A 330 4.81 -15.56 -28.46
N SER A 331 4.44 -15.88 -27.21
CA SER A 331 3.13 -16.45 -26.93
C SER A 331 1.97 -15.45 -27.12
N LYS A 332 0.89 -15.96 -27.73
CA LYS A 332 -0.39 -15.27 -27.97
C LYS A 332 -1.49 -15.69 -26.99
N GLY A 333 -1.22 -16.66 -26.11
CA GLY A 333 -2.18 -17.18 -25.13
C GLY A 333 -1.50 -18.11 -24.13
N PHE A 334 -2.29 -18.85 -23.36
CA PHE A 334 -1.73 -19.77 -22.36
C PHE A 334 -1.16 -21.05 -22.99
N ASP A 335 -1.73 -21.56 -24.08
CA ASP A 335 -1.39 -22.86 -24.71
C ASP A 335 -0.06 -22.87 -25.48
N GLY A 336 0.80 -21.86 -25.27
CA GLY A 336 2.16 -21.81 -25.84
C GLY A 336 3.24 -21.68 -24.78
N LEU A 337 2.91 -22.01 -23.52
CA LEU A 337 3.76 -21.82 -22.34
C LEU A 337 4.08 -23.13 -21.62
N GLU A 338 3.88 -24.28 -22.27
CA GLU A 338 4.11 -25.63 -21.71
C GLU A 338 5.57 -25.82 -21.26
N SER A 339 6.51 -25.13 -21.91
CA SER A 339 7.93 -25.14 -21.52
C SER A 339 8.22 -24.37 -20.22
N ILE A 340 7.31 -23.51 -19.79
CA ILE A 340 7.39 -22.72 -18.55
C ILE A 340 6.53 -23.34 -17.46
N VAL A 341 5.33 -23.80 -17.85
CA VAL A 341 4.32 -24.40 -16.98
C VAL A 341 4.25 -25.89 -17.32
N THR A 342 4.98 -26.70 -16.54
CA THR A 342 5.06 -28.16 -16.76
C THR A 342 3.73 -28.88 -16.54
N SER A 343 2.85 -28.33 -15.70
CA SER A 343 1.50 -28.83 -15.43
C SER A 343 0.54 -27.66 -15.14
N TRP A 344 -0.69 -27.73 -15.65
CA TRP A 344 -1.71 -26.68 -15.50
C TRP A 344 -2.55 -26.85 -14.22
N THR A 345 -1.89 -26.85 -13.06
CA THR A 345 -2.52 -27.07 -11.74
C THR A 345 -3.07 -25.80 -11.09
N GLY A 346 -3.75 -24.94 -11.86
CA GLY A 346 -4.24 -23.65 -11.33
C GLY A 346 -5.32 -23.76 -10.24
N GLU A 347 -6.08 -24.85 -10.24
CA GLU A 347 -7.02 -25.16 -9.14
C GLU A 347 -6.27 -25.42 -7.81
N GLU A 348 -5.15 -26.13 -7.85
CA GLU A 348 -4.30 -26.37 -6.68
C GLU A 348 -3.71 -25.05 -6.15
N GLU A 349 -3.25 -24.17 -7.04
CA GLU A 349 -2.80 -22.82 -6.66
C GLU A 349 -3.90 -22.04 -5.94
N MET A 350 -5.14 -22.14 -6.42
CA MET A 350 -6.30 -21.51 -5.79
C MET A 350 -6.59 -22.13 -4.41
N HIS A 351 -6.54 -23.45 -4.28
CA HIS A 351 -6.70 -24.13 -2.98
C HIS A 351 -5.63 -23.70 -1.97
N GLU A 352 -4.37 -23.55 -2.39
CA GLU A 352 -3.32 -23.04 -1.52
C GLU A 352 -3.55 -21.59 -1.09
N ILE A 353 -4.05 -20.74 -1.99
CA ILE A 353 -4.42 -19.36 -1.67
C ILE A 353 -5.53 -19.33 -0.63
N VAL A 354 -6.62 -20.07 -0.85
CA VAL A 354 -7.76 -20.16 0.08
C VAL A 354 -7.28 -20.64 1.45
N LYS A 355 -6.51 -21.74 1.48
CA LYS A 355 -5.92 -22.28 2.71
C LYS A 355 -5.06 -21.24 3.43
N ALA A 356 -4.21 -20.51 2.72
CA ALA A 356 -3.35 -19.48 3.30
C ALA A 356 -4.14 -18.30 3.88
N ILE A 357 -5.26 -17.92 3.26
CA ILE A 357 -6.13 -16.83 3.75
C ILE A 357 -6.90 -17.30 4.99
N GLU A 358 -7.53 -18.48 4.94
CA GLU A 358 -8.41 -18.98 6.00
C GLU A 358 -7.67 -19.43 7.27
N THR A 359 -6.45 -19.98 7.13
CA THR A 359 -5.67 -20.44 8.29
C THR A 359 -4.94 -19.32 9.03
N ARG A 360 -4.84 -18.13 8.43
CA ARG A 360 -4.10 -17.00 9.02
C ARG A 360 -4.86 -16.41 10.21
N SER A 361 -4.21 -16.27 11.35
CA SER A 361 -4.86 -15.67 12.52
C SER A 361 -5.02 -14.15 12.35
N PRO A 362 -5.98 -13.51 13.04
CA PRO A 362 -6.11 -12.05 13.05
C PRO A 362 -4.88 -11.30 13.60
N LYS A 363 -4.02 -11.97 14.40
CA LYS A 363 -2.76 -11.39 14.87
C LYS A 363 -1.70 -11.36 13.76
N ASP A 364 -1.67 -12.39 12.92
CA ASP A 364 -0.72 -12.49 11.81
C ASP A 364 -1.04 -11.49 10.67
N HIS A 365 -2.23 -10.89 10.68
CA HIS A 365 -2.63 -9.82 9.77
C HIS A 365 -2.04 -8.45 10.15
N ARG A 366 -1.46 -8.34 11.35
CA ARG A 366 -1.05 -7.05 11.92
C ARG A 366 0.46 -6.99 12.10
N MET A 367 1.08 -6.00 11.47
CA MET A 367 2.41 -5.51 11.82
C MET A 367 2.30 -4.74 13.14
N ILE A 368 2.42 -5.44 14.27
CA ILE A 368 2.47 -4.80 15.58
C ILE A 368 3.92 -4.36 15.80
N MET A 369 4.15 -3.05 15.86
CA MET A 369 5.47 -2.51 16.20
C MET A 369 5.66 -2.58 17.72
N PRO A 370 6.89 -2.80 18.22
CA PRO A 370 7.18 -2.68 19.64
C PRO A 370 6.78 -1.29 20.14
N SER A 371 6.15 -1.21 21.32
CA SER A 371 5.84 0.10 21.91
C SER A 371 7.15 0.80 22.30
N PRO A 372 7.29 2.11 22.06
CA PRO A 372 8.45 2.85 22.54
C PRO A 372 8.49 2.76 24.07
N GLY A 373 9.41 1.94 24.60
CA GLY A 373 9.56 1.72 26.05
C GLY A 373 9.46 0.26 26.54
N VAL A 374 9.19 -0.72 25.66
CA VAL A 374 9.29 -2.15 26.02
C VAL A 374 10.51 -2.75 25.33
N THR A 375 11.62 -2.86 26.06
CA THR A 375 12.71 -3.75 25.71
C THR A 375 12.23 -5.19 25.85
N GLU A 376 11.96 -5.87 24.73
CA GLU A 376 11.79 -7.32 24.75
C GLU A 376 13.14 -7.95 25.11
N SER A 377 13.21 -8.53 26.31
CA SER A 377 14.29 -9.43 26.69
C SER A 377 14.18 -10.69 25.81
N ILE A 378 15.01 -10.78 24.78
CA ILE A 378 15.18 -12.01 24.02
C ILE A 378 15.86 -13.00 24.97
N ALA A 379 15.09 -13.97 25.45
CA ALA A 379 15.63 -15.15 26.13
C ALA A 379 16.34 -16.03 25.10
N THR A 380 17.62 -15.78 24.87
CA THR A 380 18.52 -16.77 24.28
C THR A 380 18.79 -17.84 25.33
N GLN A 381 18.33 -19.06 25.08
CA GLN A 381 18.89 -20.25 25.73
C GLN A 381 20.33 -20.39 25.25
N ALA A 382 21.26 -19.86 26.05
CA ALA A 382 22.67 -20.19 25.97
C ALA A 382 22.98 -21.11 27.16
N GLU A 383 23.53 -22.27 26.85
CA GLU A 383 24.04 -23.22 27.82
C GLU A 383 25.11 -22.55 28.68
N GLU A 384 25.02 -22.75 29.99
CA GLU A 384 25.93 -22.22 31.00
C GLU A 384 27.32 -22.86 30.85
N GLU A 385 28.33 -22.06 30.52
CA GLU A 385 29.71 -22.29 30.95
C GLU A 385 30.14 -21.11 31.83
N ASP A 386 30.33 -21.43 33.12
CA ASP A 386 30.73 -20.56 34.20
C ASP A 386 32.25 -20.36 34.16
N GLU A 387 32.73 -19.21 33.70
CA GLU A 387 34.07 -18.70 34.02
C GLU A 387 33.98 -17.27 34.56
N SER A 388 33.96 -17.16 35.89
CA SER A 388 34.11 -15.91 36.61
C SER A 388 35.54 -15.37 36.49
N PHE A 389 35.75 -14.27 35.75
CA PHE A 389 37.00 -13.51 35.84
C PHE A 389 36.99 -12.64 37.10
N ILE A 390 37.64 -13.12 38.16
CA ILE A 390 37.92 -12.36 39.38
C ILE A 390 39.20 -11.55 39.16
N THR A 391 39.13 -10.22 39.28
CA THR A 391 40.33 -9.36 39.32
C THR A 391 40.99 -9.50 40.69
N PRO A 392 42.28 -9.86 40.79
CA PRO A 392 42.96 -9.98 42.08
C PRO A 392 43.10 -8.63 42.81
N GLU A 393 42.88 -8.63 44.12
CA GLU A 393 43.08 -7.44 44.97
C GLU A 393 44.55 -7.00 44.97
N GLY A 394 44.79 -5.70 44.74
CA GLY A 394 46.12 -5.08 44.72
C GLY A 394 46.63 -4.56 43.37
N THR A 395 45.79 -4.55 42.33
CA THR A 395 46.14 -3.97 41.02
C THR A 395 45.64 -2.53 40.88
N GLN A 396 46.56 -1.56 40.72
CA GLN A 396 46.23 -0.21 40.28
C GLN A 396 46.04 -0.22 38.75
N ASN A 397 44.91 0.29 38.27
CA ASN A 397 44.72 0.59 36.85
C ASN A 397 45.74 1.65 36.42
N PRO A 398 46.47 1.46 35.30
CA PRO A 398 47.31 2.52 34.77
C PRO A 398 46.43 3.70 34.32
N GLU A 399 46.81 4.93 34.68
CA GLU A 399 46.14 6.13 34.19
C GLU A 399 46.18 6.19 32.65
N PRO A 400 45.11 6.66 32.00
CA PRO A 400 45.05 6.74 30.54
C PRO A 400 46.04 7.78 30.00
N PRO A 401 46.65 7.56 28.83
CA PRO A 401 47.62 8.49 28.26
C PRO A 401 46.95 9.80 27.82
N ASN A 402 47.55 10.92 28.24
CA ASN A 402 47.21 12.29 27.84
C ASN A 402 47.10 12.44 26.32
N SER A 403 45.90 12.65 25.80
CA SER A 403 45.68 13.15 24.44
C SER A 403 45.92 14.66 24.41
N GLY A 404 47.12 15.08 24.00
CA GLY A 404 47.48 16.47 23.73
C GLY A 404 46.79 17.01 22.48
N ALA A 405 45.58 17.55 22.64
CA ALA A 405 44.92 18.39 21.65
C ALA A 405 44.93 19.86 22.15
N PRO A 406 45.44 20.84 21.37
CA PRO A 406 45.51 22.21 21.81
C PRO A 406 44.12 22.88 21.81
N PHE A 407 43.84 23.59 22.90
CA PHE A 407 42.69 24.48 23.08
C PHE A 407 42.74 25.64 22.05
N LEU A 408 41.64 25.87 21.33
CA LEU A 408 41.41 27.11 20.60
C LEU A 408 40.40 27.99 21.35
N PRO A 409 40.57 29.33 21.36
CA PRO A 409 39.95 30.20 22.34
C PRO A 409 38.56 30.67 21.93
N ASN A 410 37.68 30.81 22.91
CA ASN A 410 36.53 31.71 22.87
C ASN A 410 37.05 33.15 22.96
N ASP A 411 36.74 34.00 21.97
CA ASP A 411 36.57 35.42 22.22
C ASP A 411 35.67 36.09 21.16
N PHE A 412 34.88 37.03 21.67
CA PHE A 412 33.90 37.89 21.03
C PHE A 412 34.51 38.98 20.13
N ASP A 413 33.63 39.64 19.37
CA ASP A 413 33.73 40.97 18.75
C ASP A 413 34.40 41.12 17.37
N ARG A 414 33.57 41.37 16.33
CA ARG A 414 33.41 42.69 15.67
C ARG A 414 32.48 42.61 14.43
N PHE A 415 31.36 43.33 14.52
CA PHE A 415 30.51 43.88 13.44
C PHE A 415 31.32 44.83 12.51
N PRO A 416 30.88 45.23 11.28
CA PRO A 416 29.55 45.83 11.04
C PRO A 416 28.88 45.64 9.66
N ALA A 417 27.65 46.16 9.61
CA ALA A 417 26.71 46.26 8.50
C ALA A 417 27.17 47.14 7.33
N SER A 418 26.65 46.87 6.12
CA SER A 418 26.15 47.87 5.15
C SER A 418 25.62 47.23 3.85
N THR A 419 24.35 47.47 3.54
CA THR A 419 23.79 47.59 2.17
C THR A 419 23.97 49.06 1.70
N PRO A 420 23.63 49.51 0.46
CA PRO A 420 23.16 48.84 -0.78
C PRO A 420 23.94 49.30 -2.07
N ASN A 421 23.65 48.72 -3.25
CA ASN A 421 23.07 49.42 -4.44
C ASN A 421 23.37 48.76 -5.82
N ASP A 422 22.33 48.73 -6.64
CA ASP A 422 22.16 48.69 -8.12
C ASP A 422 23.15 48.04 -9.11
N GLY A 423 22.56 47.29 -10.06
CA GLY A 423 23.18 46.97 -11.36
C GLY A 423 22.44 45.88 -12.15
N ALA A 424 21.52 46.29 -13.03
CA ALA A 424 20.65 45.48 -13.88
C ALA A 424 21.35 44.47 -14.81
N LEU A 425 20.62 43.42 -15.23
CA LEU A 425 20.38 43.04 -16.64
C LEU A 425 19.53 41.76 -16.77
N THR A 426 18.26 41.94 -17.18
CA THR A 426 17.37 40.96 -17.80
C THR A 426 17.73 40.75 -19.29
N PRO A 427 17.34 39.63 -19.95
CA PRO A 427 16.08 39.62 -20.68
C PRO A 427 15.29 38.29 -20.69
N THR A 428 13.96 38.46 -20.77
CA THR A 428 12.92 37.46 -21.05
C THR A 428 12.73 37.25 -22.56
N PRO A 429 12.28 36.07 -23.05
CA PRO A 429 11.63 35.95 -24.35
C PRO A 429 10.10 35.80 -24.24
N THR A 430 9.42 36.54 -25.13
CA THR A 430 7.97 36.75 -25.25
C THR A 430 7.26 35.67 -26.09
N ALA A 431 5.94 35.57 -25.89
CA ALA A 431 4.99 34.74 -26.63
C ALA A 431 4.72 35.24 -28.06
N GLY A 432 4.33 34.33 -28.95
CA GLY A 432 3.75 34.64 -30.26
C GLY A 432 2.57 33.69 -30.55
N GLY A 433 1.41 34.25 -30.87
CA GLY A 433 0.24 33.53 -31.38
C GLY A 433 -0.24 34.15 -32.69
N VAL A 434 -0.80 33.35 -33.59
CA VAL A 434 -1.61 33.75 -34.77
C VAL A 434 -2.50 32.53 -35.12
N SER A 435 -3.82 32.58 -34.89
CA SER A 435 -4.96 32.90 -35.78
C SER A 435 -5.55 31.72 -36.59
N LEU A 436 -6.89 31.69 -36.58
CA LEU A 436 -7.79 30.87 -37.40
C LEU A 436 -7.66 31.15 -38.91
N ALA A 437 -7.96 30.14 -39.72
CA ALA A 437 -8.65 30.28 -41.01
C ALA A 437 -9.47 29.02 -41.34
N VAL A 438 -10.56 29.27 -42.06
CA VAL A 438 -11.68 28.41 -42.44
C VAL A 438 -11.34 27.52 -43.65
N MET A 439 -11.74 26.24 -43.59
CA MET A 439 -12.52 25.50 -44.61
C MET A 439 -12.89 24.11 -44.09
#